data_AF-A0AA35TRK6-F1
#
_entry.id   AF-A0AA35TRK6-F1
#
_cell.length_a   1.000
_cell.length_b   1.000
_cell.length_c   1.000
_cell.angle_alpha   90.00
_cell.angle_beta   90.00
_cell.angle_gamma   90.00
#
_symmetry.space_group_name_H-M   'P 1'
#
loop_
_entity.id
_entity.type
_entity.pdbx_description
1 polymer ?
#
loop_
_entity_poly.entity_id
_entity_poly.type
_entity_poly.pdbx_seq_one_letter_code
_entity_poly.pdbx_strand_id
1 'polypeptide(L)'
;MSRTRMRPVVVGTIPNSHAIAFGICTNIVAFVMLTSMVNLLSAVLTLCATLFYVLVYTMALKRTSTQNIVIGGAAGAIPPAVGWVAVTGSLDLPAIYLFAIVFFWTPPHFWALSLLLKDDYASAKVPMLPVVAGVDVTKKSILLYTLLMLALTTMFALTGAVGSVYLVSSVVLGVLFIYYAWRLMRRPDIEGAKPLYLYSLLYLALLFWR
;
A
#
# COMPACT_ATOMS: atom_id res chain seq x y z
N MET A 1 -22.36 -7.42 0.75
CA MET A 1 -21.21 -8.36 0.66
C MET A 1 -21.32 -9.39 1.76
N SER A 2 -21.35 -10.68 1.41
CA SER A 2 -21.43 -11.79 2.36
C SER A 2 -20.33 -11.75 3.43
N ARG A 3 -19.13 -11.25 3.07
CA ARG A 3 -17.96 -11.13 3.97
C ARG A 3 -18.08 -10.03 5.04
N THR A 4 -18.85 -8.98 4.82
CA THR A 4 -18.88 -7.81 5.73
C THR A 4 -20.19 -7.67 6.50
N ARG A 5 -21.15 -8.59 6.31
CA ARG A 5 -22.48 -8.52 6.94
C ARG A 5 -22.44 -8.70 8.46
N MET A 6 -21.44 -9.41 8.98
CA MET A 6 -21.29 -9.71 10.42
C MET A 6 -20.46 -8.67 11.17
N ARG A 7 -20.12 -7.52 10.56
CA ARG A 7 -19.29 -6.52 11.22
C ARG A 7 -20.06 -5.88 12.40
N PRO A 8 -19.42 -5.66 13.57
CA PRO A 8 -20.11 -5.16 14.77
C PRO A 8 -20.97 -3.91 14.57
N VAL A 9 -20.46 -2.93 13.81
CA VAL A 9 -21.19 -1.69 13.48
C VAL A 9 -22.37 -1.94 12.51
N VAL A 10 -22.26 -2.95 11.64
CA VAL A 10 -23.30 -3.31 10.66
C VAL A 10 -24.45 -4.07 11.32
N VAL A 11 -24.14 -4.95 12.29
CA VAL A 11 -25.13 -5.73 13.03
C VAL A 11 -25.72 -4.94 14.22
N GLY A 12 -25.16 -3.75 14.51
CA GLY A 12 -25.65 -2.86 15.57
C GLY A 12 -25.18 -3.23 16.98
N THR A 13 -24.25 -4.18 17.12
CA THR A 13 -23.68 -4.53 18.43
C THR A 13 -22.80 -3.43 19.01
N ILE A 14 -22.29 -2.52 18.15
CA ILE A 14 -21.59 -1.30 18.57
C ILE A 14 -22.31 -0.11 17.93
N PRO A 15 -22.82 0.86 18.71
CA PRO A 15 -23.43 2.07 18.16
C PRO A 15 -22.42 2.91 17.37
N ASN A 16 -22.87 3.54 16.28
CA ASN A 16 -22.03 4.40 15.44
C ASN A 16 -21.31 5.50 16.24
N SER A 17 -21.99 6.09 17.22
CA SER A 17 -21.43 7.13 18.09
C SER A 17 -20.22 6.63 18.88
N HIS A 18 -20.27 5.38 19.38
CA HIS A 18 -19.19 4.78 20.14
C HIS A 18 -17.99 4.48 19.24
N ALA A 19 -18.23 4.00 18.02
CA ALA A 19 -17.18 3.76 17.04
C ALA A 19 -16.45 5.06 16.64
N ILE A 20 -17.21 6.15 16.43
CA ILE A 20 -16.64 7.47 16.10
C ILE A 20 -15.85 8.01 17.30
N ALA A 21 -16.43 7.99 18.50
CA ALA A 21 -15.76 8.45 19.72
C ALA A 21 -14.45 7.68 19.95
N PHE A 22 -14.47 6.35 19.83
CA PHE A 22 -13.28 5.51 19.95
C PHE A 22 -12.21 5.89 18.93
N GLY A 23 -12.59 6.12 17.67
CA GLY A 23 -11.66 6.55 16.62
C GLY A 23 -11.01 7.90 16.91
N ILE A 24 -11.79 8.88 17.37
CA ILE A 24 -11.29 10.21 17.76
C ILE A 24 -10.37 10.11 18.96
N CYS A 25 -10.78 9.44 20.03
CA CYS A 25 -9.98 9.26 21.25
C CYS A 25 -8.64 8.58 20.93
N THR A 26 -8.65 7.52 20.11
CA THR A 26 -7.42 6.81 19.73
C THR A 26 -6.47 7.71 18.95
N ASN A 27 -6.98 8.56 18.04
CA ASN A 27 -6.14 9.51 17.31
C ASN A 27 -5.56 10.60 18.23
N ILE A 28 -6.33 11.11 19.19
CA ILE A 28 -5.84 12.08 20.17
C ILE A 28 -4.72 11.45 21.01
N VAL A 29 -4.94 10.24 21.55
CA VAL A 29 -3.94 9.51 22.33
C VAL A 29 -2.67 9.28 21.50
N ALA A 30 -2.81 8.77 20.27
CA ALA A 30 -1.68 8.56 19.38
C ALA A 30 -0.90 9.85 19.08
N PHE A 31 -1.61 10.96 18.82
CA PHE A 31 -0.98 12.26 18.55
C PHE A 31 -0.21 12.80 19.76
N VAL A 32 -0.81 12.73 20.96
CA VAL A 32 -0.15 13.15 22.20
C VAL A 32 1.07 12.28 22.47
N MET A 33 0.95 10.96 22.34
CA MET A 33 2.08 10.02 22.54
C MET A 33 3.21 10.29 21.55
N LEU A 34 2.93 10.44 20.26
CA LEU A 34 3.97 10.72 19.26
C LEU A 34 4.62 12.08 19.49
N THR A 35 3.85 13.11 19.87
CA THR A 35 4.41 14.44 20.12
C THR A 35 5.30 14.46 21.36
N SER A 36 4.91 13.75 22.43
CA SER A 36 5.64 13.77 23.71
C SER A 36 6.78 12.77 23.79
N MET A 37 6.67 11.61 23.13
CA MET A 37 7.64 10.51 23.24
C MET A 37 8.54 10.35 22.01
N VAL A 38 8.21 10.98 20.88
CA VAL A 38 8.94 10.82 19.62
C VAL A 38 9.34 12.17 19.03
N ASN A 39 8.42 12.82 18.31
CA ASN A 39 8.55 14.20 17.84
C ASN A 39 7.23 14.67 17.20
N LEU A 40 7.06 15.99 17.15
CA LEU A 40 5.88 16.63 16.56
C LEU A 40 5.69 16.27 15.08
N LEU A 41 6.78 16.15 14.32
CA LEU A 41 6.70 15.89 12.88
C LEU A 41 6.09 14.51 12.58
N SER A 42 6.47 13.48 13.35
CA SER A 42 5.90 12.13 13.28
C SER A 42 4.41 12.12 13.64
N ALA A 43 4.02 12.88 14.67
CA ALA A 43 2.64 13.02 15.09
C ALA A 43 1.77 13.67 14.00
N VAL A 44 2.25 14.77 13.42
CA VAL A 44 1.56 15.47 12.33
C VAL A 44 1.43 14.59 11.09
N LEU A 45 2.51 13.94 10.66
CA LEU A 45 2.47 13.04 9.49
C LEU A 45 1.50 11.87 9.69
N THR A 46 1.47 11.27 10.88
CA THR A 46 0.55 10.18 11.22
C THR A 46 -0.90 10.67 11.21
N LEU A 47 -1.18 11.84 11.79
CA LEU A 47 -2.51 12.42 11.78
C LEU A 47 -2.97 12.76 10.36
N CYS A 48 -2.10 13.37 9.55
CA CYS A 48 -2.37 13.64 8.14
C CYS A 48 -2.66 12.35 7.36
N ALA A 49 -1.91 11.26 7.60
CA ALA A 49 -2.16 9.97 6.99
C ALA A 49 -3.55 9.42 7.33
N THR A 50 -3.94 9.50 8.60
CA THR A 50 -5.26 9.05 9.05
C THR A 50 -6.38 9.89 8.42
N LEU A 51 -6.25 11.22 8.43
CA LEU A 51 -7.24 12.12 7.83
C LEU A 51 -7.36 11.89 6.32
N PHE A 52 -6.23 11.71 5.62
CA PHE A 52 -6.22 11.38 4.20
C PHE A 52 -6.92 10.04 3.94
N TYR A 53 -6.64 9.01 4.76
CA TYR A 53 -7.29 7.71 4.63
C TYR A 53 -8.81 7.77 4.83
N VAL A 54 -9.28 8.55 5.79
CA VAL A 54 -10.72 8.69 6.08
C VAL A 54 -11.42 9.56 5.03
N LEU A 55 -10.94 10.77 4.82
CA LEU A 55 -11.61 11.77 3.99
C LEU A 55 -11.42 11.49 2.49
N VAL A 56 -10.17 11.29 2.07
CA VAL A 56 -9.84 11.14 0.65
C VAL A 56 -10.15 9.71 0.21
N TYR A 57 -9.55 8.71 0.84
CA TYR A 57 -9.77 7.33 0.40
C TYR A 57 -11.17 6.82 0.74
N THR A 58 -11.55 6.81 2.03
CA THR A 58 -12.76 6.10 2.47
C THR A 58 -14.05 6.80 2.04
N MET A 59 -14.15 8.11 2.21
CA MET A 59 -15.35 8.88 1.88
C MET A 59 -15.42 9.25 0.40
N ALA A 60 -14.35 9.82 -0.17
CA ALA A 60 -14.39 10.34 -1.52
C ALA A 60 -14.12 9.27 -2.60
N LEU A 61 -12.97 8.60 -2.57
CA LEU A 61 -12.48 7.82 -3.73
C LEU A 61 -12.95 6.38 -3.80
N LYS A 62 -13.13 5.71 -2.66
CA LYS A 62 -13.36 4.25 -2.60
C LYS A 62 -14.52 3.79 -3.46
N ARG A 63 -15.58 4.59 -3.59
CA ARG A 63 -16.80 4.26 -4.36
C ARG A 63 -16.92 4.99 -5.69
N THR A 64 -15.99 5.88 -6.04
CA THR A 64 -16.14 6.81 -7.18
C THR A 64 -15.05 6.68 -8.23
N SER A 65 -13.88 6.09 -7.90
CA SER A 65 -12.73 6.08 -8.81
C SER A 65 -12.04 4.71 -8.89
N THR A 66 -11.53 4.38 -10.08
CA THR A 66 -10.62 3.25 -10.33
C THR A 66 -9.22 3.44 -9.78
N GLN A 67 -8.86 4.70 -9.45
CA GLN A 67 -7.61 5.07 -8.81
C GLN A 67 -7.69 4.98 -7.28
N ASN A 68 -8.77 4.40 -6.73
CA ASN A 68 -8.94 4.21 -5.30
C ASN A 68 -7.77 3.46 -4.64
N ILE A 69 -7.18 2.48 -5.33
CA ILE A 69 -6.02 1.71 -4.84
C ILE A 69 -4.75 2.55 -4.89
N VAL A 70 -4.50 3.28 -5.99
CA VAL A 70 -3.27 4.06 -6.15
C VAL A 70 -3.27 5.21 -5.16
N ILE A 71 -4.33 6.01 -5.13
CA ILE A 71 -4.43 7.17 -4.25
C ILE A 71 -4.65 6.74 -2.80
N GLY A 72 -5.48 5.73 -2.55
CA GLY A 72 -5.65 5.16 -1.21
C GLY A 72 -4.38 4.52 -0.65
N GLY A 73 -3.54 3.97 -1.53
CA GLY A 73 -2.21 3.45 -1.21
C GLY A 73 -1.26 4.49 -0.63
N ALA A 74 -1.45 5.78 -0.95
CA ALA A 74 -0.65 6.87 -0.36
C ALA A 74 -0.75 6.88 1.17
N ALA A 75 -1.94 6.71 1.74
CA ALA A 75 -2.09 6.63 3.19
C ALA A 75 -1.30 5.47 3.80
N GLY A 76 -1.34 4.31 3.14
CA GLY A 76 -0.62 3.10 3.58
C GLY A 76 0.89 3.18 3.39
N ALA A 77 1.37 4.13 2.58
CA ALA A 77 2.78 4.37 2.32
C ALA A 77 3.45 5.36 3.29
N ILE A 78 2.67 6.12 4.07
CA ILE A 78 3.20 7.08 5.05
C ILE A 78 3.92 6.43 6.26
N PRO A 79 3.50 5.27 6.81
CA PRO A 79 4.10 4.73 8.03
C PRO A 79 5.62 4.49 7.97
N PRO A 80 6.22 3.95 6.89
CA PRO A 80 7.68 3.86 6.78
C PRO A 80 8.40 5.21 6.80
N ALA A 81 7.83 6.23 6.18
CA ALA A 81 8.37 7.60 6.24
C ALA A 81 8.26 8.18 7.65
N VAL A 82 7.15 7.93 8.35
CA VAL A 82 7.00 8.28 9.78
C VAL A 82 8.05 7.55 10.62
N GLY A 83 8.34 6.28 10.33
CA GLY A 83 9.39 5.51 11.01
C GLY A 83 10.78 6.14 10.86
N TRP A 84 11.12 6.65 9.68
CA TRP A 84 12.35 7.41 9.47
C TRP A 84 12.37 8.70 10.29
N VAL A 85 11.32 9.52 10.14
CA VAL A 85 11.16 10.80 10.83
C VAL A 85 11.14 10.64 12.36
N ALA A 86 10.64 9.51 12.86
CA ALA A 86 10.63 9.20 14.28
C ALA A 86 12.05 9.14 14.86
N VAL A 87 13.02 8.67 14.07
CA VAL A 87 14.42 8.53 14.49
C VAL A 87 15.24 9.78 14.15
N THR A 88 15.07 10.34 12.95
CA THR A 88 15.90 11.46 12.48
C THR A 88 15.37 12.83 12.88
N GLY A 89 14.06 12.95 13.15
CA GLY A 89 13.40 14.23 13.39
C GLY A 89 13.19 15.09 12.13
N SER A 90 13.50 14.56 10.94
CA SER A 90 13.53 15.30 9.68
C SER A 90 12.92 14.50 8.52
N LEU A 91 12.22 15.19 7.62
CA LEU A 91 11.68 14.61 6.38
C LEU A 91 12.74 14.67 5.28
N ASP A 92 13.76 13.83 5.42
CA ASP A 92 14.87 13.76 4.46
C ASP A 92 14.52 12.93 3.22
N LEU A 93 15.42 12.95 2.25
CA LEU A 93 15.30 12.17 1.02
C LEU A 93 15.02 10.67 1.28
N PRO A 94 15.65 9.98 2.26
CA PRO A 94 15.31 8.59 2.58
C PRO A 94 13.85 8.37 3.00
N ALA A 95 13.25 9.29 3.78
CA ALA A 95 11.84 9.19 4.15
C ALA A 95 10.93 9.21 2.91
N ILE A 96 11.26 10.05 1.93
CA ILE A 96 10.53 10.15 0.66
C ILE A 96 10.68 8.85 -0.15
N TYR A 97 11.87 8.25 -0.18
CA TYR A 97 12.07 6.95 -0.84
C TYR A 97 11.29 5.83 -0.16
N LEU A 98 11.28 5.75 1.16
CA LEU A 98 10.51 4.75 1.91
C LEU A 98 9.01 4.86 1.60
N PHE A 99 8.48 6.08 1.59
CA PHE A 99 7.11 6.35 1.14
C PHE A 99 6.90 5.88 -0.30
N ALA A 100 7.75 6.32 -1.22
CA ALA A 100 7.59 6.01 -2.63
C ALA A 100 7.68 4.50 -2.89
N ILE A 101 8.54 3.77 -2.17
CA ILE A 101 8.68 2.32 -2.32
C ILE A 101 7.38 1.61 -1.99
N VAL A 102 6.78 1.91 -0.83
CA VAL A 102 5.51 1.28 -0.44
C VAL A 102 4.36 1.75 -1.34
N PHE A 103 4.38 3.02 -1.74
CA PHE A 103 3.40 3.59 -2.65
C PHE A 103 3.39 2.87 -4.01
N PHE A 104 4.55 2.69 -4.64
CA PHE A 104 4.66 2.03 -5.95
C PHE A 104 4.58 0.49 -5.85
N TRP A 105 4.82 -0.10 -4.68
CA TRP A 105 4.58 -1.52 -4.42
C TRP A 105 3.08 -1.85 -4.32
N THR A 106 2.28 -0.90 -3.83
CA THR A 106 0.84 -1.10 -3.57
C THR A 106 0.06 -1.50 -4.82
N PRO A 107 0.21 -0.85 -6.00
CA PRO A 107 -0.55 -1.21 -7.20
C PRO A 107 -0.25 -2.62 -7.72
N PRO A 108 1.01 -3.06 -7.93
CA PRO A 108 1.31 -4.45 -8.28
C PRO A 108 0.68 -5.47 -7.34
N HIS A 109 0.79 -5.24 -6.03
CA HIS A 109 0.25 -6.12 -4.99
C HIS A 109 -1.28 -6.22 -5.07
N PHE A 110 -1.98 -5.08 -5.03
CA PHE A 110 -3.44 -5.06 -5.02
C PHE A 110 -4.05 -5.43 -6.36
N TRP A 111 -3.40 -5.08 -7.48
CA TRP A 111 -3.89 -5.48 -8.79
C TRP A 111 -3.80 -6.99 -8.99
N ALA A 112 -2.74 -7.63 -8.51
CA ALA A 112 -2.64 -9.09 -8.46
C ALA A 112 -3.80 -9.72 -7.67
N LEU A 113 -4.12 -9.18 -6.50
CA LEU A 113 -5.26 -9.63 -5.70
C LEU A 113 -6.60 -9.40 -6.42
N SER A 114 -6.75 -8.24 -7.06
CA SER A 114 -7.99 -7.90 -7.76
C SER A 114 -8.24 -8.74 -9.02
N LEU A 115 -7.19 -9.30 -9.63
CA LEU A 115 -7.34 -10.29 -10.69
C LEU A 115 -8.00 -11.57 -10.16
N LEU A 116 -7.59 -12.03 -8.96
CA LEU A 116 -8.14 -13.23 -8.33
C LEU A 116 -9.59 -13.04 -7.85
N LEU A 117 -9.94 -11.82 -7.44
CA LEU A 117 -11.27 -11.47 -6.90
C LEU A 117 -12.12 -10.68 -7.91
N LYS A 118 -11.79 -10.77 -9.20
CA LYS A 118 -12.41 -9.93 -10.25
C LYS A 118 -13.93 -10.04 -10.27
N ASP A 119 -14.46 -11.27 -10.21
CA ASP A 119 -15.90 -11.53 -10.30
C ASP A 119 -16.66 -11.05 -9.06
N ASP A 120 -16.04 -11.19 -7.87
CA ASP A 120 -16.56 -10.62 -6.63
C ASP A 120 -16.63 -9.08 -6.68
N TYR A 121 -15.61 -8.43 -7.25
CA TYR A 121 -15.61 -6.98 -7.42
C TYR A 121 -16.62 -6.52 -8.46
N ALA A 122 -16.76 -7.25 -9.57
CA ALA A 122 -17.73 -6.97 -10.61
C ALA A 122 -19.18 -7.09 -10.09
N SER A 123 -19.50 -8.18 -9.39
CA SER A 123 -20.82 -8.39 -8.78
C SER A 123 -21.16 -7.34 -7.71
N ALA A 124 -20.15 -6.86 -6.98
CA ALA A 124 -20.29 -5.79 -5.99
C ALA A 124 -20.25 -4.36 -6.59
N LYS A 125 -20.14 -4.23 -7.93
CA LYS A 125 -20.03 -2.94 -8.64
C LYS A 125 -18.89 -2.06 -8.13
N VAL A 126 -17.77 -2.67 -7.72
CA VAL A 126 -16.58 -1.95 -7.26
C VAL A 126 -15.66 -1.74 -8.47
N PRO A 127 -15.31 -0.49 -8.82
CA PRO A 127 -14.55 -0.17 -10.03
C PRO A 127 -13.07 -0.49 -9.86
N MET A 128 -12.69 -1.76 -9.80
CA MET A 128 -11.28 -2.18 -9.78
C MET A 128 -10.71 -2.17 -11.20
N LEU A 129 -9.40 -1.93 -11.34
CA LEU A 129 -8.72 -1.89 -12.64
C LEU A 129 -9.05 -3.08 -13.57
N PRO A 130 -9.03 -4.35 -13.12
CA PRO A 130 -9.38 -5.48 -14.00
C PRO A 130 -10.87 -5.55 -14.38
N VAL A 131 -11.74 -4.89 -13.62
CA VAL A 131 -13.18 -4.79 -13.91
C VAL A 131 -13.44 -3.70 -14.95
N VAL A 132 -12.71 -2.57 -14.87
CA VAL A 132 -12.95 -1.41 -15.73
C VAL A 132 -12.12 -1.42 -17.01
N ALA A 133 -10.83 -1.73 -16.91
CA ALA A 133 -9.89 -1.70 -18.03
C ALA A 133 -9.52 -3.10 -18.55
N GLY A 134 -9.97 -4.17 -17.87
CA GLY A 134 -9.73 -5.54 -18.27
C GLY A 134 -8.43 -6.15 -17.73
N VAL A 135 -8.30 -7.46 -17.93
CA VAL A 135 -7.22 -8.28 -17.40
C VAL A 135 -5.87 -7.91 -18.03
N ASP A 136 -5.81 -7.73 -19.34
CA ASP A 136 -4.55 -7.49 -20.05
C ASP A 136 -3.92 -6.13 -19.70
N VAL A 137 -4.75 -5.09 -19.57
CA VAL A 137 -4.28 -3.78 -19.11
C VAL A 137 -3.75 -3.89 -17.68
N THR A 138 -4.45 -4.62 -16.81
CA THR A 138 -4.00 -4.84 -15.42
C THR A 138 -2.66 -5.56 -15.36
N LYS A 139 -2.46 -6.62 -16.17
CA LYS A 139 -1.18 -7.34 -16.26
C LYS A 139 -0.03 -6.44 -16.73
N LYS A 140 -0.27 -5.62 -17.76
CA LYS A 140 0.72 -4.64 -18.26
C LYS A 140 1.07 -3.60 -17.19
N SER A 141 0.08 -3.08 -16.48
CA SER A 141 0.30 -2.12 -15.40
C SER A 141 1.10 -2.73 -14.24
N ILE A 142 0.82 -3.99 -13.86
CA ILE A 142 1.63 -4.71 -12.86
C ILE A 142 3.10 -4.76 -13.31
N LEU A 143 3.38 -5.18 -14.54
CA LEU A 143 4.75 -5.25 -15.06
C LEU A 143 5.44 -3.87 -15.05
N LEU A 144 4.76 -2.83 -15.56
CA LEU A 144 5.30 -1.47 -15.59
C LEU A 144 5.67 -0.97 -14.18
N TYR A 145 4.78 -1.16 -13.21
CA TYR A 145 5.04 -0.73 -11.84
C TYR A 145 6.15 -1.57 -11.15
N THR A 146 6.30 -2.86 -11.49
CA THR A 146 7.44 -3.64 -10.98
C THR A 146 8.79 -3.17 -11.55
N LEU A 147 8.82 -2.67 -12.80
CA LEU A 147 10.02 -2.05 -13.37
C LEU A 147 10.36 -0.73 -12.69
N LEU A 148 9.36 0.12 -12.47
CA LEU A 148 9.52 1.36 -11.69
C LEU A 148 10.01 1.06 -10.27
N MET A 149 9.53 -0.03 -9.67
CA MET A 149 9.96 -0.45 -8.35
C MET A 149 11.42 -0.85 -8.28
N LEU A 150 11.92 -1.61 -9.26
CA LEU A 150 13.35 -1.94 -9.33
C LEU A 150 14.19 -0.67 -9.47
N ALA A 151 13.79 0.27 -10.34
CA ALA A 151 14.48 1.54 -10.49
C ALA A 151 14.49 2.33 -9.17
N LEU A 152 13.35 2.44 -8.49
CA LEU A 152 13.23 3.22 -7.27
C LEU A 152 14.03 2.63 -6.10
N THR A 153 13.99 1.30 -5.93
CA THR A 153 14.73 0.61 -4.86
C THR A 153 16.24 0.61 -5.09
N THR A 154 16.69 0.53 -6.35
CA THR A 154 18.12 0.68 -6.67
C THR A 154 18.60 2.12 -6.50
N MET A 155 17.79 3.11 -6.90
CA MET A 155 18.09 4.53 -6.65
C MET A 155 18.13 4.88 -5.16
N PHE A 156 17.31 4.24 -4.33
CA PHE A 156 17.37 4.45 -2.88
C PHE A 156 18.75 4.10 -2.30
N ALA A 157 19.42 3.08 -2.85
CA ALA A 157 20.79 2.75 -2.44
C ALA A 157 21.82 3.84 -2.73
N LEU A 158 21.55 4.72 -3.71
CA LEU A 158 22.42 5.84 -4.04
C LEU A 158 22.35 6.98 -3.02
N THR A 159 21.35 6.98 -2.13
CA THR A 159 21.20 8.01 -1.09
C THR A 159 22.22 7.88 0.05
N GLY A 160 22.94 6.75 0.12
CA GLY A 160 23.84 6.43 1.24
C GLY A 160 23.12 6.01 2.53
N ALA A 161 21.79 6.05 2.58
CA ALA A 161 21.00 5.63 3.74
C ALA A 161 20.98 4.11 3.97
N VAL A 162 21.34 3.33 2.95
CA VAL A 162 21.34 1.87 2.98
C VAL A 162 22.64 1.31 2.40
N GLY A 163 23.05 0.14 2.88
CA GLY A 163 24.32 -0.49 2.50
C GLY A 163 24.26 -1.35 1.23
N SER A 164 25.41 -1.92 0.86
CA SER A 164 25.56 -2.82 -0.30
C SER A 164 24.69 -4.08 -0.20
N VAL A 165 24.45 -4.58 1.02
CA VAL A 165 23.55 -5.72 1.27
C VAL A 165 22.12 -5.41 0.82
N TYR A 166 21.63 -4.19 1.09
CA TYR A 166 20.32 -3.75 0.62
C TYR A 166 20.29 -3.68 -0.90
N LEU A 167 21.31 -3.10 -1.54
CA LEU A 167 21.37 -2.98 -3.00
C LEU A 167 21.34 -4.34 -3.70
N VAL A 168 22.16 -5.30 -3.24
CA VAL A 168 22.16 -6.65 -3.83
C VAL A 168 20.81 -7.33 -3.61
N SER A 169 20.24 -7.22 -2.41
CA SER A 169 18.94 -7.80 -2.10
C SER A 169 17.82 -7.17 -2.93
N SER A 170 17.80 -5.84 -3.08
CA SER A 170 16.77 -5.12 -3.83
C SER A 170 16.80 -5.45 -5.32
N VAL A 171 18.00 -5.59 -5.91
CA VAL A 171 18.16 -6.03 -7.30
C VAL A 171 17.64 -7.45 -7.49
N VAL A 172 18.08 -8.41 -6.66
CA VAL A 172 17.67 -9.82 -6.77
C VAL A 172 16.16 -9.95 -6.60
N LEU A 173 15.61 -9.34 -5.56
CA LEU A 173 14.18 -9.36 -5.27
C LEU A 173 13.37 -8.68 -6.36
N GLY A 174 13.86 -7.55 -6.90
CA GLY A 174 13.18 -6.78 -7.94
C GLY A 174 13.16 -7.49 -9.29
N VAL A 175 14.27 -8.09 -9.70
CA VAL A 175 14.35 -8.92 -10.91
C VAL A 175 13.41 -10.13 -10.81
N LEU A 176 13.36 -10.79 -9.65
CA LEU A 176 12.43 -11.89 -9.43
C LEU A 176 10.96 -11.41 -9.43
N PHE A 177 10.67 -10.21 -8.92
CA PHE A 177 9.34 -9.62 -9.02
C PHE A 177 8.92 -9.38 -10.48
N ILE A 178 9.82 -8.80 -11.27
CA ILE A 178 9.62 -8.59 -12.72
C ILE A 178 9.41 -9.92 -13.43
N TYR A 179 10.14 -10.97 -13.07
CA TYR A 179 9.94 -12.30 -13.63
C TYR A 179 8.51 -12.83 -13.38
N TYR A 180 8.00 -12.73 -12.15
CA TYR A 180 6.62 -13.12 -11.85
C TYR A 180 5.60 -12.26 -12.63
N ALA A 181 5.82 -10.95 -12.73
CA ALA A 181 4.95 -10.04 -13.47
C ALA A 181 4.94 -10.33 -14.97
N TRP A 182 6.11 -10.59 -15.54
CA TRP A 182 6.27 -10.95 -16.95
C TRP A 182 5.63 -12.31 -17.24
N ARG A 183 5.82 -13.31 -16.37
CA ARG A 183 5.18 -14.62 -16.49
C ARG A 183 3.66 -14.52 -16.45
N LEU A 184 3.10 -13.69 -15.56
CA LEU A 184 1.66 -13.40 -15.52
C LEU A 184 1.18 -12.70 -16.80
N MET A 185 1.94 -11.74 -17.32
CA MET A 185 1.60 -11.03 -18.56
C MET A 185 1.58 -11.94 -19.79
N ARG A 186 2.49 -12.92 -19.86
CA ARG A 186 2.58 -13.87 -20.98
C ARG A 186 1.48 -14.92 -21.01
N ARG A 187 0.86 -15.22 -19.86
CA ARG A 187 -0.22 -16.21 -19.78
C ARG A 187 -1.55 -15.61 -20.24
N PRO A 188 -2.39 -16.39 -20.93
CA PRO A 188 -3.76 -15.96 -21.27
C PRO A 188 -4.64 -15.90 -20.01
N ASP A 189 -4.42 -16.79 -19.05
CA ASP A 189 -5.18 -16.89 -17.79
C ASP A 189 -4.66 -15.94 -16.68
N ILE A 190 -5.26 -16.04 -15.48
CA ILE A 190 -4.84 -15.31 -14.27
C ILE A 190 -4.13 -16.20 -13.23
N GLU A 191 -3.73 -17.42 -13.58
CA GLU A 191 -3.15 -18.38 -12.62
C GLU A 191 -1.87 -17.84 -11.96
N GLY A 192 -1.09 -17.05 -12.71
CA GLY A 192 0.11 -16.39 -12.21
C GLY A 192 -0.12 -15.29 -11.16
N ALA A 193 -1.37 -14.86 -10.95
CA ALA A 193 -1.68 -13.74 -10.05
C ALA A 193 -1.51 -14.11 -8.58
N LYS A 194 -1.82 -15.34 -8.18
CA LYS A 194 -1.65 -15.81 -6.78
C LYS A 194 -0.17 -15.92 -6.39
N PRO A 195 0.71 -16.58 -7.17
CA PRO A 195 2.15 -16.57 -6.90
C PRO A 195 2.73 -15.16 -6.82
N LEU A 196 2.35 -14.27 -7.75
CA LEU A 196 2.82 -12.89 -7.76
C LEU A 196 2.36 -12.12 -6.52
N TYR A 197 1.10 -12.27 -6.12
CA TYR A 197 0.55 -11.68 -4.91
C TYR A 197 1.32 -12.14 -3.66
N LEU A 198 1.52 -13.44 -3.48
CA LEU A 198 2.27 -13.97 -2.34
C LEU A 198 3.74 -13.52 -2.36
N TYR A 199 4.36 -13.52 -3.54
CA TYR A 199 5.72 -13.04 -3.71
C TYR A 199 5.84 -11.55 -3.36
N SER A 200 4.86 -10.71 -3.72
CA SER A 200 4.90 -9.29 -3.39
C SER A 200 4.90 -9.02 -1.87
N LEU A 201 4.28 -9.87 -1.06
CA LEU A 201 4.35 -9.80 0.41
C LEU A 201 5.75 -10.18 0.90
N LEU A 202 6.28 -11.29 0.37
CA LEU A 202 7.64 -11.74 0.69
C LEU A 202 8.69 -10.71 0.28
N TYR A 203 8.52 -10.09 -0.89
CA TYR A 203 9.36 -9.02 -1.43
C TYR A 203 9.48 -7.88 -0.42
N LEU A 204 8.35 -7.36 0.08
CA LEU A 204 8.36 -6.24 1.00
C LEU A 204 9.00 -6.62 2.34
N ALA A 205 8.69 -7.81 2.86
CA ALA A 205 9.26 -8.32 4.10
C ALA A 205 10.79 -8.49 4.03
N LEU A 206 11.31 -9.00 2.91
CA LEU A 206 12.75 -9.19 2.71
C LEU A 206 13.47 -7.88 2.35
N LEU A 207 12.80 -6.95 1.67
CA LEU A 207 13.39 -5.66 1.31
C LEU A 207 13.68 -4.80 2.55
N PHE A 208 12.81 -4.86 3.56
CA PHE A 208 12.93 -4.13 4.82
C PHE A 208 13.29 -5.00 6.02
N TRP A 209 13.92 -6.16 5.78
CA TRP A 209 14.26 -7.11 6.85
C TRP A 209 15.34 -6.57 7.82
N ARG A 210 16.10 -5.57 7.40
CA ARG A 210 17.11 -4.84 8.17
C ARG A 210 16.88 -3.34 8.01
#